data_AF-A0A9W8UNV6-F1
#
_entry.id   AF-A0A9W8UNV6-F1
#
_cell.length_a   1.000
_cell.length_b   1.000
_cell.length_c   1.000
_cell.angle_alpha   90.00
_cell.angle_beta   90.00
_cell.angle_gamma   90.00
#
_symmetry.space_group_name_H-M   'P 1'
#
loop_
_entity.id
_entity.type
_entity.pdbx_description
1 polymer ?
#
loop_
_entity_poly.entity_id
_entity_poly.type
_entity_poly.pdbx_seq_one_letter_code
_entity_poly.pdbx_strand_id
1 'polypeptide(L)'
;MNDQALLQKPSLLRSPRQTTVLLPDMFQSFLKYKPLINPNYETVKADSEDWINRVCAFDSKMARKISKCDFSYFCAIAAPEAPPERFRTLCDWGNWVFPFDDMFDNGRLRDLPEESRIVMESLMMPLLGQNSQDEKRLHIVRAHDSVVERVLSVRGLFVMTARYDRGAPC
;
A
#
# COMPACT_ATOMS: atom_id res chain seq x y z
N MET A 1 -51.60 7.26 38.95
CA MET A 1 -50.42 6.39 38.78
C MET A 1 -49.68 6.89 37.55
N ASN A 2 -48.44 7.33 37.71
CA ASN A 2 -47.70 8.10 36.71
C ASN A 2 -46.72 7.17 35.97
N ASP A 3 -46.89 7.01 34.66
CA ASP A 3 -46.08 6.15 33.77
C ASP A 3 -44.71 6.76 33.43
N GLN A 4 -44.01 7.32 34.42
CA GLN A 4 -42.65 7.84 34.27
C GLN A 4 -41.57 6.94 34.88
N ALA A 5 -41.92 5.73 35.32
CA ALA A 5 -40.98 4.81 35.97
C ALA A 5 -40.25 3.84 35.01
N LEU A 6 -40.44 3.92 33.69
CA LEU A 6 -39.85 2.96 32.73
C LEU A 6 -38.68 3.50 31.89
N LEU A 7 -38.14 4.69 32.19
CA LEU A 7 -37.07 5.32 31.39
C LEU A 7 -35.83 5.77 32.18
N GLN A 8 -35.54 5.15 33.33
CA GLN A 8 -34.16 5.17 33.84
C GLN A 8 -33.37 4.03 33.19
N LYS A 9 -32.78 4.30 32.03
CA LYS A 9 -31.66 3.50 31.53
C LYS A 9 -30.55 3.59 32.58
N PRO A 10 -30.12 2.49 33.22
CA PRO A 10 -28.96 2.56 34.10
C PRO A 10 -27.77 3.03 33.28
N SER A 11 -27.23 4.19 33.65
CA SER A 11 -25.96 4.73 33.17
C SER A 11 -24.83 3.83 33.67
N LEU A 12 -24.66 2.69 33.00
CA LEU A 12 -23.54 1.77 33.18
C LEU A 12 -22.78 1.63 31.85
N LEU A 13 -22.54 2.75 31.17
CA LEU A 13 -21.40 2.81 30.24
C LEU A 13 -20.15 2.91 31.11
N ARG A 14 -19.65 1.76 31.57
CA ARG A 14 -18.28 1.67 32.09
C ARG A 14 -17.37 2.25 31.00
N SER A 15 -16.67 3.34 31.30
CA SER A 15 -15.57 3.80 30.44
C SER A 15 -14.69 2.59 30.10
N PRO A 16 -14.27 2.41 28.85
CA PRO A 16 -13.43 1.29 28.46
C PRO A 16 -12.25 1.21 29.43
N ARG A 17 -11.98 0.02 30.00
CA ARG A 17 -10.78 -0.16 30.83
C ARG A 17 -9.58 0.10 29.93
N GLN A 18 -8.92 1.24 30.14
CA GLN A 18 -7.69 1.58 29.44
C GLN A 18 -6.57 0.72 30.01
N THR A 19 -6.00 -0.13 29.16
CA THR A 19 -4.84 -0.95 29.50
C THR A 19 -3.61 -0.35 28.83
N THR A 20 -2.62 0.05 29.63
CA THR A 20 -1.33 0.49 29.11
C THR A 20 -0.43 -0.71 28.93
N VAL A 21 0.11 -0.88 27.72
CA VAL A 21 1.11 -1.91 27.41
C VAL A 21 2.46 -1.22 27.24
N LEU A 22 3.47 -1.68 27.98
CA LEU A 22 4.86 -1.24 27.81
C LEU A 22 5.53 -2.16 26.79
N LEU A 23 5.85 -1.62 25.61
CA LEU A 23 6.66 -2.34 24.63
C LEU A 23 8.13 -2.32 25.10
N PRO A 24 8.81 -3.48 25.13
CA PRO A 24 10.25 -3.51 25.39
C PRO A 24 11.02 -2.85 24.25
N ASP A 25 12.30 -2.58 24.45
CA ASP A 25 13.16 -2.14 23.36
C ASP A 25 13.30 -3.25 22.31
N MET A 26 12.69 -3.05 21.15
CA MET A 26 12.65 -3.99 20.05
C MET A 26 13.91 -3.91 19.17
N PHE A 27 14.76 -2.89 19.31
CA PHE A 27 15.95 -2.66 18.48
C PHE A 27 17.21 -3.32 19.08
N GLN A 28 17.05 -4.54 19.55
CA GLN A 28 18.09 -5.35 20.16
C GLN A 28 18.50 -6.51 19.24
N SER A 29 19.61 -7.17 19.56
CA SER A 29 20.10 -8.33 18.79
C SER A 29 20.26 -8.02 17.29
N PHE A 30 19.64 -8.79 16.39
CA PHE A 30 19.73 -8.60 14.94
C PHE A 30 19.10 -7.29 14.44
N LEU A 31 18.24 -6.63 15.22
CA LEU A 31 17.65 -5.33 14.89
C LEU A 31 18.49 -4.14 15.37
N LYS A 32 19.60 -4.37 16.07
CA LYS A 32 20.52 -3.33 16.55
C LYS A 32 21.33 -2.69 15.43
N TYR A 33 21.56 -3.43 14.35
CA TYR A 33 22.42 -2.98 13.26
C TYR A 33 21.77 -1.84 12.48
N LYS A 34 22.58 -0.82 12.15
CA LYS A 34 22.11 0.27 11.29
C LYS A 34 21.78 -0.32 9.91
N PRO A 35 20.57 -0.10 9.38
CA PRO A 35 20.20 -0.66 8.10
C PRO A 35 21.02 -0.02 6.97
N LEU A 36 21.27 -0.81 5.93
CA LEU A 36 21.67 -0.28 4.63
C LEU A 36 20.45 0.44 4.02
N ILE A 37 20.69 1.56 3.35
CA ILE A 37 19.63 2.39 2.75
C ILE A 37 19.96 2.56 1.28
N ASN A 38 18.96 2.38 0.41
CA ASN A 38 19.13 2.62 -1.02
C ASN A 38 19.65 4.05 -1.28
N PRO A 39 20.76 4.23 -2.02
CA PRO A 39 21.36 5.55 -2.24
C PRO A 39 20.45 6.50 -3.02
N ASN A 40 19.41 5.99 -3.69
CA ASN A 40 18.46 6.79 -4.46
C ASN A 40 17.21 7.18 -3.64
N TYR A 41 17.19 6.91 -2.33
CA TYR A 41 16.03 7.11 -1.45
C TYR A 41 15.39 8.50 -1.60
N GLU A 42 16.16 9.58 -1.42
CA GLU A 42 15.62 10.94 -1.42
C GLU A 42 14.97 11.30 -2.76
N THR A 43 15.68 11.01 -3.86
CA THR A 43 15.17 11.28 -5.22
C THR A 43 13.91 10.49 -5.49
N VAL A 44 13.94 9.16 -5.29
CA VAL A 44 12.82 8.26 -5.61
C VAL A 44 11.62 8.51 -4.71
N LYS A 45 11.82 8.89 -3.45
CA LYS A 45 10.75 9.29 -2.53
C LYS A 45 9.98 10.47 -3.09
N ALA A 46 10.65 11.58 -3.36
CA ALA A 46 10.02 12.80 -3.86
C ALA A 46 9.19 12.50 -5.12
N ASP A 47 9.82 11.80 -6.05
CA ASP A 47 9.28 11.31 -7.30
C ASP A 47 8.00 10.45 -7.15
N SER A 48 8.02 9.51 -6.19
CA SER A 48 6.92 8.59 -5.90
C SER A 48 5.73 9.29 -5.24
N GLU A 49 5.99 10.12 -4.24
CA GLU A 49 4.97 10.93 -3.56
C GLU A 49 4.28 11.88 -4.54
N ASP A 50 5.05 12.55 -5.39
CA ASP A 50 4.55 13.42 -6.43
C ASP A 50 3.64 12.70 -7.43
N TRP A 51 4.05 11.51 -7.86
CA TRP A 51 3.28 10.69 -8.79
C TRP A 51 1.94 10.27 -8.20
N ILE A 52 1.93 9.67 -7.01
CA ILE A 52 0.68 9.14 -6.43
C ILE A 52 -0.30 10.28 -6.11
N ASN A 53 0.19 11.42 -5.63
CA ASN A 53 -0.64 12.59 -5.35
C ASN A 53 -1.32 13.13 -6.62
N ARG A 54 -0.59 13.19 -7.74
CA ARG A 54 -1.14 13.61 -9.03
C ARG A 54 -2.12 12.60 -9.60
N VAL A 55 -1.74 11.33 -9.69
CA VAL A 55 -2.55 10.28 -10.33
C VAL A 55 -3.85 10.06 -9.56
N CYS A 56 -3.81 10.06 -8.23
CA CYS A 56 -4.99 9.86 -7.41
C CYS A 56 -5.78 11.15 -7.13
N ALA A 57 -5.28 12.31 -7.56
CA ALA A 57 -5.83 13.62 -7.24
C ALA A 57 -6.07 13.81 -5.73
N PHE A 58 -5.08 13.43 -4.92
CA PHE A 58 -5.19 13.48 -3.47
C PHE A 58 -5.21 14.92 -2.94
N ASP A 59 -5.98 15.12 -1.88
CA ASP A 59 -6.00 16.39 -1.17
C ASP A 59 -4.72 16.59 -0.32
N SER A 60 -4.54 17.81 0.19
CA SER A 60 -3.38 18.15 1.01
C SER A 60 -3.29 17.36 2.32
N LYS A 61 -4.41 16.80 2.80
CA LYS A 61 -4.44 15.97 4.01
C LYS A 61 -3.87 14.59 3.72
N MET A 62 -4.28 13.94 2.63
CA MET A 62 -3.77 12.65 2.21
C MET A 62 -2.31 12.76 1.75
N ALA A 63 -1.95 13.79 0.99
CA ALA A 63 -0.55 14.04 0.60
C ALA A 63 0.38 14.13 1.82
N ARG A 64 -0.07 14.79 2.89
CA ARG A 64 0.66 14.87 4.16
C ARG A 64 0.73 13.53 4.89
N LYS A 65 -0.33 12.71 4.84
CA LYS A 65 -0.29 11.34 5.41
C LYS A 65 0.77 10.50 4.70
N ILE A 66 0.79 10.52 3.37
CA ILE A 66 1.76 9.78 2.54
C ILE A 66 3.19 10.21 2.90
N SER A 67 3.46 11.51 2.86
CA SER A 67 4.81 12.04 3.16
C SER A 67 5.29 11.74 4.59
N LYS A 68 4.37 11.72 5.57
CA LYS A 68 4.69 11.35 6.96
C LYS A 68 4.85 9.85 7.17
N CYS A 69 4.15 9.03 6.39
CA CYS A 69 4.26 7.57 6.46
C CYS A 69 5.64 7.12 5.98
N ASP A 70 6.19 7.81 4.99
CA ASP A 70 7.53 7.59 4.46
C ASP A 70 7.81 6.13 4.10
N PHE A 71 6.89 5.54 3.34
CA PHE A 71 7.01 4.14 2.94
C PHE A 71 8.25 3.90 2.07
N SER A 72 8.65 4.90 1.30
CA SER A 72 9.89 4.87 0.52
C SER A 72 11.12 4.60 1.37
N TYR A 73 11.16 5.07 2.62
CA TYR A 73 12.25 4.75 3.56
C TYR A 73 12.25 3.27 3.96
N PHE A 74 11.07 2.70 4.25
CA PHE A 74 10.94 1.26 4.47
C PHE A 74 11.41 0.45 3.25
N CYS A 75 10.99 0.84 2.05
CA CYS A 75 11.45 0.23 0.81
C CYS A 75 12.97 0.36 0.61
N ALA A 76 13.56 1.49 0.99
CA ALA A 76 14.99 1.74 0.84
C ALA A 76 15.83 0.81 1.74
N ILE A 77 15.29 0.45 2.91
CA ILE A 77 15.90 -0.52 3.82
C ILE A 77 15.65 -1.96 3.34
N ALA A 78 14.46 -2.25 2.84
CA ALA A 78 14.10 -3.60 2.37
C ALA A 78 14.84 -3.99 1.07
N ALA A 79 15.17 -3.00 0.23
CA ALA A 79 15.83 -3.21 -1.06
C ALA A 79 16.99 -2.21 -1.28
N PRO A 80 18.05 -2.27 -0.45
CA PRO A 80 19.11 -1.26 -0.43
C PRO A 80 19.97 -1.27 -1.70
N GLU A 81 20.04 -2.40 -2.40
CA GLU A 81 20.84 -2.57 -3.62
C GLU A 81 19.98 -2.55 -4.89
N ALA A 82 18.67 -2.32 -4.77
CA ALA A 82 17.79 -2.32 -5.93
C ALA A 82 18.16 -1.16 -6.89
N PRO A 83 18.24 -1.43 -8.22
CA PRO A 83 18.39 -0.38 -9.21
C PRO A 83 17.27 0.67 -9.10
N PRO A 84 17.54 1.95 -9.45
CA PRO A 84 16.60 3.05 -9.26
C PRO A 84 15.19 2.77 -9.79
N GLU A 85 15.07 2.18 -10.97
CA GLU A 85 13.78 1.87 -11.62
C GLU A 85 12.95 0.83 -10.84
N ARG A 86 13.60 -0.24 -10.36
CA ARG A 86 12.94 -1.29 -9.58
C ARG A 86 12.59 -0.77 -8.19
N PHE A 87 13.48 0.01 -7.59
CA PHE A 87 13.26 0.68 -6.32
C PHE A 87 12.09 1.66 -6.42
N ARG A 88 11.97 2.42 -7.52
CA ARG A 88 10.84 3.30 -7.79
C ARG A 88 9.52 2.55 -7.89
N THR A 89 9.50 1.41 -8.57
CA THR A 89 8.30 0.56 -8.64
C THR A 89 7.86 0.07 -7.26
N LEU A 90 8.81 -0.31 -6.40
CA LEU A 90 8.53 -0.72 -5.03
C LEU A 90 7.97 0.44 -4.18
N CYS A 91 8.54 1.64 -4.31
CA CYS A 91 8.04 2.83 -3.62
C CYS A 91 6.63 3.23 -4.07
N ASP A 92 6.36 3.20 -5.39
CA ASP A 92 5.04 3.53 -5.93
C ASP A 92 3.98 2.53 -5.45
N TRP A 93 4.30 1.23 -5.40
CA TRP A 93 3.43 0.23 -4.80
C TRP A 93 3.17 0.52 -3.32
N GLY A 94 4.24 0.81 -2.57
CA GLY A 94 4.17 1.06 -1.14
C GLY A 94 3.35 2.29 -0.76
N ASN A 95 3.56 3.41 -1.45
CA ASN A 95 2.79 4.64 -1.26
C ASN A 95 1.33 4.51 -1.74
N TRP A 96 1.04 3.52 -2.58
CA TRP A 96 -0.32 3.17 -2.99
C TRP A 96 -1.06 2.31 -1.95
N VAL A 97 -0.38 1.36 -1.29
CA VAL A 97 -0.99 0.41 -0.34
C VAL A 97 -1.75 1.13 0.75
N PHE A 98 -1.15 2.14 1.40
CA PHE A 98 -1.75 2.80 2.55
C PHE A 98 -3.06 3.53 2.22
N PRO A 99 -3.13 4.44 1.23
CA PRO A 99 -4.38 5.07 0.86
C PRO A 99 -5.45 4.08 0.39
N PHE A 100 -5.06 2.96 -0.23
CA PHE A 100 -5.99 1.93 -0.69
C PHE A 100 -6.57 1.16 0.49
N ASP A 101 -5.72 0.67 1.39
CA ASP A 101 -6.09 -0.04 2.61
C ASP A 101 -6.96 0.82 3.54
N ASP A 102 -6.62 2.11 3.70
CA ASP A 102 -7.39 3.06 4.52
C ASP A 102 -8.85 3.20 4.03
N MET A 103 -9.16 2.90 2.75
CA MET A 103 -10.55 2.87 2.26
C MET A 103 -11.39 1.78 2.92
N PHE A 104 -10.77 0.63 3.20
CA PHE A 104 -11.41 -0.55 3.78
C PHE A 104 -11.31 -0.58 5.30
N ASP A 105 -10.23 -0.07 5.89
CA ASP A 105 -10.04 -0.14 7.34
C ASP A 105 -10.72 1.01 8.09
N ASN A 106 -10.54 2.25 7.62
CA ASN A 106 -11.06 3.46 8.29
C ASN A 106 -11.98 4.30 7.39
N GLY A 107 -12.11 3.90 6.12
CA GLY A 107 -12.80 4.64 5.08
C GLY A 107 -14.24 4.19 4.90
N ARG A 108 -14.84 4.66 3.81
CA ARG A 108 -16.25 4.41 3.50
C ARG A 108 -16.55 2.93 3.28
N LEU A 109 -15.58 2.16 2.78
CA LEU A 109 -15.81 0.78 2.36
C LEU A 109 -15.80 -0.22 3.51
N ARG A 110 -15.36 0.18 4.71
CA ARG A 110 -15.25 -0.67 5.90
C ARG A 110 -16.49 -1.49 6.20
N ASP A 111 -17.65 -0.83 6.15
CA ASP A 111 -18.93 -1.42 6.51
C ASP A 111 -19.80 -1.73 5.27
N LEU A 112 -19.20 -1.70 4.06
CA LEU A 112 -19.89 -1.86 2.77
C LEU A 112 -19.30 -3.03 1.97
N PRO A 113 -19.60 -4.29 2.35
CA PRO A 113 -18.95 -5.47 1.76
C PRO A 113 -19.19 -5.63 0.25
N GLU A 114 -20.37 -5.24 -0.24
CA GLU A 114 -20.68 -5.35 -1.67
C GLU A 114 -19.93 -4.30 -2.51
N GLU A 115 -19.81 -3.06 -2.01
CA GLU A 115 -18.98 -2.04 -2.67
C GLU A 115 -17.50 -2.41 -2.62
N SER A 116 -17.04 -2.94 -1.48
CA SER A 116 -15.69 -3.47 -1.30
C SER A 116 -15.37 -4.56 -2.32
N ARG A 117 -16.31 -5.49 -2.55
CA ARG A 117 -16.17 -6.55 -3.56
C ARG A 117 -15.99 -5.96 -4.96
N ILE A 118 -16.82 -4.98 -5.35
CA ILE A 118 -16.74 -4.34 -6.66
C ILE A 118 -15.38 -3.65 -6.87
N VAL A 119 -14.87 -2.93 -5.85
CA VAL A 119 -13.57 -2.28 -5.92
C VAL A 119 -12.44 -3.32 -6.04
N MET A 120 -12.52 -4.41 -5.28
CA MET A 120 -11.55 -5.50 -5.34
C MET A 120 -11.55 -6.23 -6.70
N GLU A 121 -12.72 -6.51 -7.26
CA GLU A 121 -12.84 -7.09 -8.61
C GLU A 121 -12.24 -6.17 -9.66
N SER A 122 -12.49 -4.86 -9.54
CA SER A 122 -11.88 -3.86 -10.41
C SER A 122 -10.35 -3.84 -10.28
N LEU A 123 -9.80 -3.98 -9.06
CA LEU A 123 -8.36 -4.07 -8.82
C LEU A 123 -7.73 -5.29 -9.50
N MET A 124 -8.43 -6.42 -9.51
CA MET A 124 -7.91 -7.71 -10.01
C MET A 124 -7.89 -7.81 -11.54
N MET A 125 -8.66 -6.97 -12.26
CA MET A 125 -8.77 -7.05 -13.73
C MET A 125 -7.42 -7.14 -14.47
N PRO A 126 -6.42 -6.27 -14.24
CA PRO A 126 -5.14 -6.34 -14.95
C PRO A 126 -4.34 -7.61 -14.61
N LEU A 127 -4.41 -8.06 -13.36
CA LEU A 127 -3.74 -9.28 -12.90
C LEU A 127 -4.33 -10.55 -13.52
N LEU A 128 -5.62 -10.51 -13.86
CA LEU A 128 -6.35 -11.60 -14.52
C LEU A 128 -6.30 -11.50 -16.06
N GLY A 129 -5.55 -10.54 -16.62
CA GLY A 129 -5.48 -10.32 -18.07
C GLY A 129 -6.79 -9.80 -18.68
N GLN A 130 -7.66 -9.22 -17.86
CA GLN A 130 -8.93 -8.63 -18.30
C GLN A 130 -8.72 -7.17 -18.72
N ASN A 131 -9.63 -6.66 -19.55
CA ASN A 131 -9.58 -5.25 -19.94
C ASN A 131 -9.87 -4.35 -18.74
N SER A 132 -8.93 -3.45 -18.43
CA SER A 132 -9.00 -2.52 -17.30
C SER A 132 -9.09 -1.04 -17.73
N GLN A 133 -9.22 -0.76 -19.04
CA GLN A 133 -9.15 0.60 -19.62
C GLN A 133 -10.41 1.48 -19.40
N ASP A 134 -11.19 1.24 -18.35
CA ASP A 134 -12.36 2.05 -18.02
C ASP A 134 -11.96 3.27 -17.18
N GLU A 135 -12.15 4.48 -17.73
CA GLU A 135 -11.87 5.75 -17.07
C GLU A 135 -12.74 5.99 -15.82
N LYS A 136 -13.88 5.31 -15.69
CA LYS A 136 -14.77 5.39 -14.53
C LYS A 136 -14.22 4.65 -13.32
N ARG A 137 -13.19 3.79 -13.49
CA ARG A 137 -12.52 3.12 -12.37
C ARG A 137 -11.86 4.16 -11.48
N LEU A 138 -11.88 3.89 -10.17
CA LEU A 138 -11.27 4.76 -9.17
C LEU A 138 -9.81 5.07 -9.54
N HIS A 139 -9.40 6.33 -9.40
CA HIS A 139 -8.03 6.75 -9.73
C HIS A 139 -6.98 5.91 -9.01
N ILE A 140 -7.23 5.57 -7.74
CA ILE A 140 -6.33 4.72 -6.95
C ILE A 140 -6.22 3.30 -7.52
N VAL A 141 -7.31 2.74 -8.05
CA VAL A 141 -7.28 1.44 -8.74
C VAL A 141 -6.49 1.54 -10.04
N ARG A 142 -6.66 2.63 -10.80
CA ARG A 142 -5.88 2.89 -12.02
C ARG A 142 -4.38 3.12 -11.74
N ALA A 143 -4.03 3.71 -10.60
CA ALA A 143 -2.63 3.86 -10.18
C ALA A 143 -1.95 2.50 -9.98
N HIS A 144 -2.69 1.52 -9.42
CA HIS A 144 -2.22 0.14 -9.26
C HIS A 144 -1.95 -0.54 -10.60
N ASP A 145 -2.78 -0.34 -11.62
CA ASP A 145 -2.56 -0.91 -12.96
C ASP A 145 -1.15 -0.57 -13.50
N SER A 146 -0.70 0.68 -13.33
CA SER A 146 0.64 1.11 -13.74
C SER A 146 1.76 0.38 -12.99
N VAL A 147 1.56 0.11 -11.71
CA VAL A 147 2.51 -0.68 -10.90
C VAL A 147 2.53 -2.12 -11.39
N VAL A 148 1.36 -2.73 -11.61
CA VAL A 148 1.23 -4.11 -12.12
C VAL A 148 1.90 -4.25 -13.48
N GLU A 149 1.68 -3.31 -14.40
CA GLU A 149 2.31 -3.30 -15.72
C GLU A 149 3.85 -3.34 -15.62
N ARG A 150 4.44 -2.51 -14.76
CA ARG A 150 5.90 -2.50 -14.51
C ARG A 150 6.39 -3.81 -13.89
N VAL A 151 5.62 -4.42 -13.00
CA VAL A 151 5.98 -5.72 -12.41
C VAL A 151 5.92 -6.84 -13.45
N LEU A 152 4.91 -6.82 -14.33
CA LEU A 152 4.73 -7.82 -15.37
C LEU A 152 5.74 -7.65 -16.53
N SER A 153 6.15 -6.43 -16.86
CA SER A 153 7.15 -6.18 -17.91
C SER A 153 8.52 -6.79 -17.58
N VAL A 154 8.89 -6.84 -16.30
CA VAL A 154 10.13 -7.50 -15.83
C VAL A 154 10.07 -9.02 -15.99
N ARG A 155 8.88 -9.64 -15.93
CA ARG A 155 8.73 -11.11 -16.11
C ARG A 155 9.05 -11.57 -17.53
N GLY A 156 8.95 -10.69 -18.53
CA GLY A 156 9.36 -10.98 -19.91
C GLY A 156 10.86 -11.24 -20.07
N LEU A 157 11.70 -10.75 -19.13
CA LEU A 157 13.15 -10.89 -19.19
C LEU A 157 13.66 -12.27 -18.71
N PHE A 158 12.90 -12.96 -17.86
CA PHE A 158 13.32 -14.25 -17.29
C PHE A 158 13.10 -15.44 -18.24
N VAL A 159 12.20 -15.30 -19.22
CA VAL A 159 11.95 -16.34 -20.24
C VAL A 159 13.04 -16.35 -21.32
N MET A 160 13.72 -15.23 -21.54
CA MET A 160 14.71 -15.09 -22.62
C MET A 160 16.11 -15.57 -22.20
N THR A 161 16.48 -15.44 -20.92
CA THR A 161 17.75 -15.97 -20.40
C THR A 161 17.77 -17.49 -20.22
N ALA A 162 16.60 -18.14 -20.10
CA ALA A 162 16.49 -19.60 -20.00
C ALA A 162 16.55 -20.33 -21.36
N ARG A 163 16.61 -19.62 -22.50
CA ARG A 163 16.67 -20.23 -23.84
C ARG A 163 18.06 -20.24 -24.49
N TYR A 164 19.07 -19.61 -23.89
CA TYR A 164 20.43 -19.54 -24.43
C TYR A 164 21.39 -20.50 -23.70
N ASP A 165 20.98 -21.76 -23.44
CA ASP A 165 21.92 -22.74 -22.85
C ASP A 165 21.65 -24.21 -23.24
N ARG A 166 21.01 -24.44 -24.38
CA ARG A 166 20.93 -25.80 -24.97
C ARG A 166 21.14 -25.76 -26.47
N GLY A 167 22.40 -25.90 -26.88
CA GLY A 167 22.72 -26.13 -28.28
C GLY A 167 24.20 -26.04 -28.64
N ALA A 168 25.03 -26.95 -28.13
CA ALA A 168 26.30 -27.31 -28.78
C ALA A 168 26.42 -28.84 -28.81
N PRO A 169 26.29 -29.50 -29.96
CA PRO A 169 26.57 -30.92 -30.08
C PRO A 169 28.06 -31.16 -30.36
N CYS A 170 28.62 -32.19 -29.70
CA CYS A 170 29.87 -32.85 -30.10
C CYS A 170 29.69 -33.61 -31.41
#